data_AF-A0A1H2L648-F1
#
_entry.id   AF-A0A1H2L648-F1
#
_cell.length_a   1.000
_cell.length_b   1.000
_cell.length_c   1.000
_cell.angle_alpha   90.00
_cell.angle_beta   90.00
_cell.angle_gamma   90.00
#
_symmetry.space_group_name_H-M   'P 1'
#
loop_
_entity.id
_entity.type
_entity.pdbx_description
1 polymer ?
#
loop_
_entity_poly.entity_id
_entity_poly.type
_entity_poly.pdbx_seq_one_letter_code
_entity_poly.pdbx_strand_id
1 'polypeptide(L)'
;MTPSGASQPVFLRTWLVWTAGFIVFPLAGLAGTAIAGRVDDAAAALLGGLVVGLVLGTGQTLMSRRRLDPRRWIPATAVGTSVGLLLGAAVVGYGTSLGDLALMGALTGVVLGPAQALALPHQTQLRWVWAAAMPVLWALGWTVTTLGGISVDNQFTIFGAYGAVTFSALSGLLLHRLLPYRATVEPTPAAAHPAATT
;
A
#
# COMPACT_ATOMS: atom_id res chain seq x y z
N MET A 1 34.56 -11.28 -5.87
CA MET A 1 33.33 -11.13 -5.06
C MET A 1 32.28 -10.41 -5.89
N THR A 2 31.30 -11.14 -6.42
CA THR A 2 30.10 -10.58 -7.10
C THR A 2 28.98 -11.63 -7.06
N PRO A 3 27.86 -11.37 -6.37
CA PRO A 3 26.64 -12.13 -6.58
C PRO A 3 25.55 -11.17 -7.09
N SER A 4 25.63 -10.71 -8.36
CA SER A 4 24.85 -9.52 -8.75
C SER A 4 23.88 -9.70 -9.93
N GLY A 5 23.94 -10.81 -10.68
CA GLY A 5 23.17 -10.94 -11.93
C GLY A 5 21.75 -11.47 -11.79
N ALA A 6 21.51 -12.48 -10.94
CA ALA A 6 20.21 -13.17 -10.88
C ALA A 6 19.20 -12.55 -9.89
N SER A 7 19.69 -11.89 -8.84
CA SER A 7 18.84 -11.26 -7.81
C SER A 7 18.24 -9.92 -8.26
N GLN A 8 18.97 -9.14 -9.07
CA GLN A 8 18.51 -7.84 -9.58
C GLN A 8 17.27 -7.93 -10.49
N PRO A 9 17.19 -8.86 -11.47
CA PRO A 9 16.04 -8.99 -12.35
C PRO A 9 14.75 -9.33 -11.59
N VAL A 10 14.83 -10.21 -10.58
CA VAL A 10 13.66 -10.61 -9.76
C VAL A 10 13.19 -9.46 -8.88
N PHE A 11 14.13 -8.73 -8.27
CA PHE A 11 13.83 -7.52 -7.51
C PHE A 11 13.13 -6.47 -8.40
N LEU A 12 13.76 -6.09 -9.51
CA LEU A 12 13.27 -5.04 -10.39
C LEU A 12 11.86 -5.37 -10.89
N ARG A 13 11.64 -6.60 -11.36
CA ARG A 13 10.31 -7.05 -11.81
C ARG A 13 9.27 -6.96 -10.69
N THR A 14 9.61 -7.43 -9.49
CA THR A 14 8.66 -7.44 -8.36
C THR A 14 8.36 -6.02 -7.88
N TRP A 15 9.36 -5.15 -7.87
CA TRP A 15 9.22 -3.75 -7.53
C TRP A 15 8.40 -2.99 -8.59
N LEU A 16 8.63 -3.24 -9.88
CA LEU A 16 7.84 -2.64 -10.97
C LEU A 16 6.37 -3.09 -10.91
N VAL A 17 6.09 -4.37 -10.67
CA VAL A 17 4.71 -4.87 -10.50
C VAL A 17 4.02 -4.19 -9.32
N TRP A 18 4.73 -4.06 -8.19
CA TRP A 18 4.18 -3.34 -7.04
C TRP A 18 3.93 -1.86 -7.34
N THR A 19 4.88 -1.21 -8.01
CA THR A 19 4.80 0.21 -8.39
C THR A 19 3.65 0.46 -9.37
N ALA A 20 3.46 -0.44 -10.35
CA ALA A 20 2.32 -0.40 -11.28
C ALA A 20 0.96 -0.50 -10.56
N GLY A 21 0.94 -1.03 -9.34
CA GLY A 21 -0.22 -1.00 -8.45
C GLY A 21 -0.72 0.40 -8.09
N PHE A 22 0.01 1.47 -8.42
CA PHE A 22 -0.47 2.84 -8.25
C PHE A 22 -1.82 3.08 -8.93
N ILE A 23 -2.14 2.38 -10.02
CA ILE A 23 -3.42 2.47 -10.74
C ILE A 23 -4.61 2.15 -9.82
N VAL A 24 -4.39 1.33 -8.78
CA VAL A 24 -5.41 1.01 -7.78
C VAL A 24 -5.85 2.25 -6.99
N PHE A 25 -5.00 3.26 -6.84
CA PHE A 25 -5.33 4.48 -6.08
C PHE A 25 -6.35 5.37 -6.80
N PRO A 26 -6.19 5.74 -8.08
CA PRO A 26 -7.25 6.41 -8.84
C PRO A 26 -8.56 5.62 -8.85
N LEU A 27 -8.50 4.29 -8.99
CA LEU A 27 -9.71 3.45 -8.94
C LEU A 27 -10.38 3.50 -7.56
N ALA A 28 -9.59 3.48 -6.48
CA ALA A 28 -10.06 3.61 -5.12
C ALA A 28 -10.69 4.99 -4.87
N GLY A 29 -10.07 6.06 -5.38
CA GLY A 29 -10.61 7.41 -5.31
C GLY A 29 -11.95 7.55 -6.03
N LEU A 30 -12.04 7.06 -7.27
CA LEU A 30 -13.28 7.04 -8.04
C LEU A 30 -14.39 6.25 -7.32
N ALA A 31 -14.07 5.06 -6.81
CA ALA A 31 -15.03 4.25 -6.05
C ALA A 31 -15.48 4.94 -4.76
N GLY A 32 -14.53 5.52 -4.01
CA GLY A 32 -14.80 6.23 -2.77
C GLY A 32 -15.69 7.45 -3.00
N THR A 33 -15.38 8.28 -3.99
CA THR A 33 -16.20 9.45 -4.35
C THR A 33 -17.57 9.04 -4.88
N ALA A 34 -17.67 7.96 -5.66
CA ALA A 34 -18.96 7.50 -6.18
C ALA A 34 -19.92 7.00 -5.07
N ILE A 35 -19.39 6.45 -3.98
CA ILE A 35 -20.18 5.87 -2.89
C ILE A 35 -20.42 6.88 -1.75
N ALA A 36 -19.38 7.60 -1.34
CA ALA A 36 -19.41 8.46 -0.16
C ALA A 36 -19.52 9.96 -0.50
N GLY A 37 -19.29 10.35 -1.75
CA GLY A 37 -19.25 11.76 -2.14
C GLY A 37 -17.96 12.46 -1.71
N ARG A 38 -18.10 13.74 -1.35
CA ARG A 38 -17.00 14.57 -0.83
C ARG A 38 -16.76 14.22 0.64
N VAL A 39 -15.51 14.32 1.09
CA VAL A 39 -15.18 14.14 2.50
C VAL A 39 -15.34 15.46 3.23
N ASP A 40 -16.58 15.82 3.59
CA ASP A 40 -16.95 17.01 4.36
C ASP A 40 -17.67 16.69 5.68
N ASP A 41 -17.97 15.42 5.93
CA ASP A 41 -18.51 14.94 7.20
C ASP A 41 -17.93 13.57 7.63
N ALA A 42 -18.24 13.18 8.87
CA ALA A 42 -17.68 11.98 9.49
C ALA A 42 -18.16 10.67 8.84
N ALA A 43 -19.43 10.60 8.41
CA ALA A 43 -19.99 9.43 7.76
C ALA A 43 -19.38 9.26 6.36
N ALA A 44 -19.24 10.35 5.61
CA ALA A 44 -18.55 10.35 4.32
C ALA A 44 -17.08 9.93 4.47
N ALA A 45 -16.36 10.42 5.48
CA ALA A 45 -14.97 10.02 5.75
C ALA A 45 -14.85 8.52 6.07
N LEU A 46 -15.74 7.99 6.91
CA LEU A 46 -15.74 6.56 7.27
C LEU A 46 -16.05 5.68 6.06
N LEU A 47 -17.13 5.97 5.33
CA LEU A 47 -17.56 5.18 4.17
C LEU A 47 -16.54 5.28 3.04
N GLY A 48 -16.07 6.48 2.73
CA GLY A 48 -15.06 6.74 1.71
C GLY A 48 -13.75 6.02 2.01
N GLY A 49 -13.27 6.12 3.25
CA GLY A 49 -12.05 5.43 3.68
C GLY A 49 -12.20 3.91 3.72
N LEU A 50 -13.40 3.38 4.03
CA LEU A 50 -13.69 1.95 3.97
C LEU A 50 -13.60 1.43 2.53
N VAL A 51 -14.29 2.10 1.60
CA VAL A 51 -14.27 1.74 0.17
C VAL A 51 -12.85 1.81 -0.37
N VAL A 52 -12.15 2.92 -0.11
CA VAL A 52 -10.76 3.09 -0.54
C VAL A 52 -9.89 1.96 0.01
N GLY A 53 -9.97 1.69 1.31
CA GLY A 53 -9.13 0.67 1.94
C GLY A 53 -9.43 -0.75 1.43
N LEU A 54 -10.68 -1.07 1.07
CA LEU A 54 -11.02 -2.35 0.41
C LEU A 54 -10.37 -2.47 -0.97
N VAL A 55 -10.45 -1.43 -1.79
CA VAL A 55 -9.86 -1.40 -3.15
C VAL A 55 -8.33 -1.47 -3.05
N LEU A 56 -7.72 -0.65 -2.20
CA LEU A 56 -6.28 -0.66 -1.96
C LEU A 56 -5.79 -2.00 -1.42
N GLY A 57 -6.42 -2.55 -0.39
CA GLY A 57 -6.02 -3.82 0.21
C GLY A 57 -6.08 -4.96 -0.81
N THR A 58 -7.10 -4.97 -1.66
CA THR A 58 -7.26 -5.95 -2.74
C THR A 58 -6.14 -5.80 -3.77
N GLY A 59 -5.93 -4.59 -4.28
CA GLY A 59 -4.88 -4.32 -5.26
C GLY A 59 -3.47 -4.63 -4.73
N GLN A 60 -3.17 -4.21 -3.50
CA GLN A 60 -1.90 -4.52 -2.83
C GLN A 60 -1.70 -6.03 -2.70
N THR A 61 -2.74 -6.78 -2.34
CA THR A 61 -2.63 -8.24 -2.24
C THR A 61 -2.30 -8.87 -3.59
N LEU A 62 -2.98 -8.45 -4.67
CA LEU A 62 -2.71 -8.93 -6.03
C LEU A 62 -1.27 -8.62 -6.47
N MET A 63 -0.83 -7.37 -6.29
CA MET A 63 0.51 -6.92 -6.70
C MET A 63 1.62 -7.46 -5.79
N SER A 64 1.28 -7.93 -4.58
CA SER A 64 2.24 -8.54 -3.66
C SER A 64 2.78 -9.88 -4.15
N ARG A 65 2.16 -10.51 -5.16
CA ARG A 65 2.50 -11.86 -5.65
C ARG A 65 2.46 -12.93 -4.55
N ARG A 66 1.34 -12.97 -3.80
CA ARG A 66 1.07 -13.90 -2.68
C ARG A 66 1.94 -13.69 -1.42
N ARG A 67 2.65 -12.55 -1.31
CA ARG A 67 3.39 -12.21 -0.09
C ARG A 67 2.49 -11.74 1.05
N LEU A 68 1.29 -11.26 0.72
CA LEU A 68 0.30 -10.77 1.67
C LEU A 68 -0.91 -11.71 1.68
N ASP A 69 -1.37 -12.08 2.88
CA ASP A 69 -2.59 -12.87 3.04
C ASP A 69 -3.83 -11.98 2.85
N PRO A 70 -4.67 -12.21 1.82
CA PRO A 70 -5.86 -11.39 1.56
C PRO A 70 -6.80 -11.30 2.77
N ARG A 71 -6.91 -12.39 3.55
CA ARG A 71 -7.88 -12.47 4.66
C ARG A 71 -7.52 -11.56 5.82
N ARG A 72 -6.25 -11.18 5.94
CA ARG A 72 -5.76 -10.28 6.99
C ARG A 72 -5.48 -8.90 6.44
N TRP A 73 -4.88 -8.83 5.25
CA TRP A 73 -4.41 -7.59 4.66
C TRP A 73 -5.57 -6.68 4.22
N ILE A 74 -6.60 -7.24 3.58
CA ILE A 74 -7.73 -6.47 3.07
C ILE A 74 -8.52 -5.85 4.23
N PRO A 75 -8.97 -6.59 5.26
CA PRO A 75 -9.69 -5.99 6.38
C PRO A 75 -8.84 -4.99 7.16
N ALA A 76 -7.55 -5.27 7.38
CA ALA A 76 -6.66 -4.33 8.06
C ALA A 76 -6.50 -3.01 7.30
N THR A 77 -6.37 -3.08 5.96
CA THR A 77 -6.27 -1.89 5.11
C THR A 77 -7.58 -1.13 5.08
N ALA A 78 -8.72 -1.83 4.99
CA ALA A 78 -10.06 -1.26 5.01
C ALA A 78 -10.34 -0.50 6.32
N VAL A 79 -10.16 -1.15 7.47
CA VAL A 79 -10.38 -0.54 8.79
C VAL A 79 -9.37 0.57 9.05
N GLY A 80 -8.09 0.32 8.77
CA GLY A 80 -7.02 1.30 9.00
C GLY A 80 -7.21 2.58 8.19
N THR A 81 -7.63 2.44 6.92
CA THR A 81 -7.90 3.61 6.06
C THR A 81 -9.19 4.32 6.47
N SER A 82 -10.27 3.59 6.78
CA SER A 82 -11.53 4.18 7.23
C SER A 82 -11.38 5.00 8.51
N VAL A 83 -10.82 4.39 9.56
CA VAL A 83 -10.63 5.06 10.85
C VAL A 83 -9.57 6.16 10.73
N GLY A 84 -8.49 5.91 10.00
CA GLY A 84 -7.42 6.87 9.79
C GLY A 84 -7.84 8.09 8.99
N LEU A 85 -8.70 7.92 7.98
CA LEU A 85 -9.25 9.03 7.20
C LEU A 85 -10.23 9.85 8.05
N LEU A 86 -11.14 9.20 8.78
CA LEU A 86 -12.03 9.90 9.72
C LEU A 86 -11.23 10.74 10.71
N LEU A 87 -10.25 10.12 11.37
CA LEU A 87 -9.40 10.80 12.36
C LEU A 87 -8.67 11.98 11.73
N GLY A 88 -8.01 11.75 10.59
CA GLY A 88 -7.25 12.79 9.88
C GLY A 88 -8.13 13.96 9.47
N ALA A 89 -9.25 13.67 8.80
CA ALA A 89 -10.18 14.68 8.29
C ALA A 89 -10.82 15.50 9.42
N ALA A 90 -11.23 14.85 10.51
CA ALA A 90 -11.79 15.53 11.66
C ALA A 90 -10.76 16.44 12.36
N VAL A 91 -9.51 16.00 12.50
CA VAL A 91 -8.44 16.79 13.15
C VAL A 91 -8.10 18.05 12.34
N VAL A 92 -8.11 17.96 11.01
CA VAL A 92 -7.83 19.12 10.13
C VAL A 92 -9.08 19.93 9.78
N GLY A 93 -10.23 19.60 10.38
CA GLY A 93 -11.50 20.30 10.10
C GLY A 93 -11.92 20.24 8.63
N TYR A 94 -11.61 19.15 7.93
CA TYR A 94 -11.88 18.96 6.49
C TYR A 94 -11.20 19.98 5.56
N GLY A 95 -10.15 20.66 6.05
CA GLY A 95 -9.32 21.59 5.28
C GLY A 95 -8.55 20.89 4.15
N THR A 96 -8.37 21.61 3.05
CA THR A 96 -7.68 21.14 1.84
C THR A 96 -6.36 21.86 1.57
N SER A 97 -5.85 22.62 2.55
CA SER A 97 -4.53 23.23 2.41
C SER A 97 -3.44 22.15 2.33
N LEU A 98 -2.26 22.50 1.80
CA LEU A 98 -1.14 21.57 1.72
C LEU A 98 -0.79 20.98 3.10
N GLY A 99 -0.76 21.82 4.14
CA GLY A 99 -0.50 21.41 5.51
C GLY A 99 -1.57 20.48 6.06
N ASP A 100 -2.84 20.79 5.82
CA ASP A 100 -3.97 19.97 6.27
C ASP A 100 -3.93 18.58 5.62
N LEU A 101 -3.71 18.51 4.30
CA LEU A 101 -3.66 17.24 3.59
C LEU A 101 -2.44 16.40 4.00
N ALA A 102 -1.28 17.03 4.20
CA ALA A 102 -0.09 16.35 4.70
C ALA A 102 -0.32 15.79 6.12
N LEU A 103 -0.95 16.58 7.01
CA LEU A 103 -1.28 16.16 8.37
C LEU A 103 -2.35 15.06 8.39
N MET A 104 -3.44 15.23 7.63
CA MET A 104 -4.47 14.21 7.44
C MET A 104 -3.84 12.90 6.95
N GLY A 105 -2.98 12.97 5.93
CA GLY A 105 -2.20 11.84 5.45
C GLY A 105 -1.37 11.17 6.54
N ALA A 106 -0.60 11.94 7.29
CA ALA A 106 0.21 11.42 8.39
C ALA A 106 -0.66 10.67 9.42
N LEU A 107 -1.78 11.27 9.83
CA LEU A 107 -2.71 10.68 10.80
C LEU A 107 -3.37 9.42 10.25
N THR A 108 -3.76 9.40 8.97
CA THR A 108 -4.24 8.17 8.32
C THR A 108 -3.16 7.08 8.35
N GLY A 109 -1.91 7.44 8.05
CA GLY A 109 -0.78 6.51 8.11
C GLY A 109 -0.46 6.00 9.51
N VAL A 110 -0.69 6.80 10.56
CA VAL A 110 -0.51 6.39 11.98
C VAL A 110 -1.48 5.27 12.36
N VAL A 111 -2.69 5.28 11.80
CA VAL A 111 -3.69 4.23 12.05
C VAL A 111 -3.48 3.03 11.12
N LEU A 112 -3.31 3.29 9.83
CA LEU A 112 -3.17 2.26 8.80
C LEU A 112 -1.89 1.43 8.97
N GLY A 113 -0.78 2.08 9.31
CA GLY A 113 0.53 1.43 9.44
C GLY A 113 0.54 0.27 10.43
N PRO A 114 0.16 0.49 11.70
CA PRO A 114 -0.01 -0.58 12.69
C PRO A 114 -0.99 -1.66 12.24
N ALA A 115 -2.15 -1.28 11.68
CA ALA A 115 -3.14 -2.24 11.21
C ALA A 115 -2.54 -3.20 10.16
N GLN A 116 -1.84 -2.66 9.16
CA GLN A 116 -1.15 -3.45 8.15
C GLN A 116 0.05 -4.22 8.71
N ALA A 117 0.82 -3.64 9.63
CA ALA A 117 1.96 -4.32 10.25
C ALA A 117 1.56 -5.58 11.03
N LEU A 118 0.37 -5.56 11.65
CA LEU A 118 -0.22 -6.73 12.30
C LEU A 118 -0.71 -7.78 11.28
N ALA A 119 -1.11 -7.35 10.08
CA ALA A 119 -1.52 -8.23 8.99
C ALA A 119 -0.34 -8.84 8.20
N LEU A 120 0.89 -8.30 8.34
CA LEU A 120 2.09 -8.90 7.78
C LEU A 120 2.31 -10.33 8.34
N PRO A 121 2.97 -11.22 7.58
CA PRO A 121 3.34 -12.55 8.07
C PRO A 121 4.03 -12.46 9.43
N HIS A 122 3.67 -13.34 10.37
CA HIS A 122 4.15 -13.25 11.76
C HIS A 122 5.69 -13.31 11.88
N GLN A 123 6.33 -13.96 10.91
CA GLN A 123 7.79 -14.12 10.82
C GLN A 123 8.52 -12.90 10.24
N THR A 124 7.78 -11.85 9.83
CA THR A 124 8.35 -10.63 9.26
C THR A 124 9.15 -9.90 10.34
N GLN A 125 10.47 -9.99 10.28
CA GLN A 125 11.34 -9.21 11.14
C GLN A 125 11.15 -7.71 10.84
N LEU A 126 11.20 -6.88 11.88
CA LEU A 126 11.05 -5.43 11.75
C LEU A 126 9.73 -4.98 11.12
N ARG A 127 8.63 -5.76 11.24
CA ARG A 127 7.29 -5.37 10.76
C ARG A 127 6.83 -3.98 11.21
N TRP A 128 7.29 -3.51 12.37
CA TRP A 128 6.97 -2.16 12.87
C TRP A 128 7.63 -1.04 12.09
N VAL A 129 8.67 -1.31 11.28
CA VAL A 129 9.21 -0.35 10.32
C VAL A 129 8.18 -0.03 9.23
N TRP A 130 7.32 -0.99 8.85
CA TRP A 130 6.17 -0.72 7.98
C TRP A 130 5.23 0.31 8.62
N ALA A 131 4.89 0.09 9.89
CA ALA A 131 4.01 1.00 10.63
C ALA A 131 4.61 2.40 10.75
N ALA A 132 5.90 2.51 11.08
CA ALA A 132 6.58 3.80 11.19
C ALA A 132 6.71 4.54 9.85
N ALA A 133 6.79 3.82 8.72
CA ALA A 133 6.90 4.41 7.40
C ALA A 133 5.56 4.95 6.87
N MET A 134 4.42 4.35 7.22
CA MET A 134 3.12 4.72 6.66
C MET A 134 2.74 6.19 6.87
N PRO A 135 2.91 6.82 8.06
CA PRO A 135 2.65 8.24 8.25
C PRO A 135 3.41 9.12 7.27
N VAL A 136 4.72 8.85 7.10
CA VAL A 136 5.60 9.62 6.22
C VAL A 136 5.19 9.43 4.76
N LEU A 137 4.93 8.20 4.33
CA LEU A 137 4.57 7.90 2.95
C LEU A 137 3.20 8.44 2.57
N TRP A 138 2.23 8.43 3.49
CA TRP A 138 0.90 9.00 3.25
C TRP A 138 0.93 10.52 3.21
N ALA A 139 1.64 11.17 4.15
CA ALA A 139 1.84 12.61 4.12
C ALA A 139 2.53 13.05 2.83
N LEU A 140 3.54 12.31 2.38
CA LEU A 140 4.24 12.55 1.13
C LEU A 140 3.32 12.37 -0.09
N GLY A 141 2.47 11.33 -0.09
CA GLY A 141 1.49 11.11 -1.15
C GLY A 141 0.53 12.30 -1.34
N TRP A 142 0.01 12.84 -0.24
CA TRP A 142 -0.80 14.06 -0.25
C TRP A 142 -0.01 15.28 -0.71
N THR A 143 1.19 15.49 -0.17
CA THR A 143 2.05 16.63 -0.52
C THR A 143 2.36 16.65 -2.02
N VAL A 144 2.80 15.51 -2.58
CA VAL A 144 3.13 15.39 -4.01
C VAL A 144 1.90 15.58 -4.89
N THR A 145 0.73 15.10 -4.45
CA THR A 145 -0.54 15.31 -5.17
C THR A 145 -0.91 16.78 -5.24
N THR A 146 -0.82 17.49 -4.11
CA THR A 146 -1.14 18.92 -4.02
C THR A 146 -0.16 19.75 -4.86
N LEU A 147 1.15 19.46 -4.76
CA LEU A 147 2.17 20.14 -5.56
C LEU A 147 2.07 19.81 -7.05
N GLY A 148 1.55 18.63 -7.39
CA GLY A 148 1.26 18.23 -8.78
C GLY A 148 0.05 18.94 -9.41
N GLY A 149 -0.58 19.89 -8.71
CA GLY A 149 -1.68 20.70 -9.23
C GLY A 149 -3.02 19.98 -9.34
N ILE A 150 -3.19 18.84 -8.65
CA ILE A 150 -4.50 18.17 -8.57
C ILE A 150 -5.43 19.02 -7.71
N SER A 151 -6.67 19.22 -8.16
CA SER A 151 -7.70 20.03 -7.49
C SER A 151 -8.21 19.37 -6.19
N VAL A 152 -7.35 19.37 -5.17
CA VAL A 152 -7.60 18.77 -3.85
C VAL A 152 -8.76 19.43 -3.10
N ASP A 153 -9.18 20.62 -3.52
CA ASP A 153 -10.38 21.32 -3.05
C ASP A 153 -11.68 20.54 -3.29
N ASN A 154 -11.63 19.46 -4.07
CA ASN A 154 -12.73 18.51 -4.22
C ASN A 154 -12.87 17.51 -3.06
N GLN A 155 -12.04 17.61 -2.00
CA GLN A 155 -12.12 16.78 -0.79
C GLN A 155 -12.17 15.28 -1.10
N PHE A 156 -11.17 14.82 -1.85
CA PHE A 156 -11.04 13.41 -2.22
C PHE A 156 -10.74 12.51 -1.02
N THR A 157 -11.20 11.27 -1.09
CA THR A 157 -10.95 10.23 -0.07
C THR A 157 -9.51 9.69 -0.09
N ILE A 158 -8.75 9.98 -1.15
CA ILE A 158 -7.35 9.57 -1.29
C ILE A 158 -6.58 10.55 -2.19
N PHE A 159 -5.25 10.58 -2.01
CA PHE A 159 -4.34 11.36 -2.86
C PHE A 159 -4.31 10.84 -4.31
N GLY A 160 -3.93 11.71 -5.23
CA GLY A 160 -3.99 11.48 -6.67
C GLY A 160 -2.82 10.68 -7.23
N ALA A 161 -2.78 10.58 -8.57
CA ALA A 161 -1.86 9.68 -9.28
C ALA A 161 -0.36 9.95 -8.97
N TYR A 162 0.06 11.21 -8.85
CA TYR A 162 1.46 11.55 -8.52
C TYR A 162 1.86 11.04 -7.13
N GLY A 163 0.99 11.26 -6.14
CA GLY A 163 1.16 10.72 -4.80
C GLY A 163 1.15 9.18 -4.80
N ALA A 164 0.27 8.58 -5.60
CA ALA A 164 0.15 7.13 -5.73
C ALA A 164 1.37 6.45 -6.32
N VAL A 165 1.98 7.03 -7.36
CA VAL A 165 3.24 6.51 -7.92
C VAL A 165 4.35 6.63 -6.88
N THR A 166 4.44 7.77 -6.19
CA THR A 166 5.44 8.01 -5.14
C THR A 166 5.30 7.01 -3.99
N PHE A 167 4.09 6.87 -3.45
CA PHE A 167 3.78 5.90 -2.40
C PHE A 167 4.09 4.47 -2.86
N SER A 168 3.64 4.07 -4.05
CA SER A 168 3.81 2.70 -4.54
C SER A 168 5.29 2.38 -4.76
N ALA A 169 6.07 3.29 -5.34
CA ALA A 169 7.50 3.10 -5.53
C ALA A 169 8.25 2.92 -4.20
N LEU A 170 8.03 3.80 -3.22
CA LEU A 170 8.73 3.77 -1.93
C LEU A 170 8.26 2.61 -1.04
N SER A 171 6.95 2.38 -0.94
CA SER A 171 6.41 1.23 -0.20
C SER A 171 6.84 -0.10 -0.84
N GLY A 172 7.04 -0.16 -2.15
CA GLY A 172 7.56 -1.34 -2.85
C GLY A 172 8.99 -1.67 -2.45
N LEU A 173 9.85 -0.65 -2.30
CA LEU A 173 11.21 -0.83 -1.78
C LEU A 173 11.17 -1.37 -0.35
N LEU A 174 10.35 -0.77 0.50
CA LEU A 174 10.18 -1.20 1.88
C LEU A 174 9.64 -2.63 1.98
N LEU A 175 8.60 -2.96 1.21
CA LEU A 175 8.03 -4.30 1.17
C LEU A 175 9.05 -5.33 0.70
N HIS A 176 9.90 -5.00 -0.27
CA HIS A 176 10.97 -5.90 -0.69
C HIS A 176 12.00 -6.15 0.43
N ARG A 177 12.35 -5.11 1.21
CA ARG A 177 13.28 -5.25 2.34
C ARG A 177 12.69 -6.11 3.48
N LEU A 178 11.40 -5.95 3.77
CA LEU A 178 10.71 -6.70 4.83
C LEU A 178 10.31 -8.12 4.39
N LEU A 179 9.88 -8.27 3.14
CA LEU A 179 9.40 -9.51 2.53
C LEU A 179 10.06 -9.72 1.15
N PRO A 180 11.33 -10.16 1.13
CA PRO A 180 12.02 -10.50 -0.11
C PRO A 180 11.26 -11.61 -0.84
N TYR A 181 11.05 -11.44 -2.15
CA TYR A 181 10.45 -12.48 -2.98
C TYR A 181 11.47 -13.59 -3.22
N ARG A 182 11.17 -14.81 -2.76
CA ARG A 182 11.94 -16.01 -3.08
C ARG A 182 11.19 -16.76 -4.18
N ALA A 183 11.77 -16.82 -5.37
CA ALA A 183 11.27 -17.75 -6.38
C ALA A 183 11.52 -19.17 -5.85
N THR A 184 10.49 -20.01 -5.83
CA THR A 184 10.65 -21.42 -5.51
C THR A 184 11.63 -22.00 -6.52
N VAL A 185 12.79 -22.47 -6.06
CA VAL A 185 13.67 -23.28 -6.90
C VAL A 185 12.95 -24.61 -7.03
N GLU A 186 12.46 -24.90 -8.23
CA GLU A 186 11.89 -26.21 -8.54
C GLU A 186 12.99 -27.25 -8.28
N PRO A 187 12.74 -28.33 -7.50
CA PRO A 187 13.75 -29.35 -7.27
C PRO A 187 14.21 -29.88 -8.63
N THR A 188 15.50 -29.76 -8.93
CA THR A 188 16.08 -30.41 -10.10
C THR A 188 15.65 -31.88 -10.07
N PRO A 189 14.99 -32.41 -11.12
CA PRO A 189 14.60 -33.81 -11.15
C PRO A 189 15.84 -34.65 -10.85
N ALA A 190 15.82 -35.41 -9.76
CA ALA A 190 16.90 -36.32 -9.43
C ALA A 190 17.08 -37.23 -10.66
N ALA A 191 18.26 -37.14 -11.28
CA ALA A 191 18.61 -37.97 -12.43
C ALA A 191 18.30 -39.43 -12.06
N ALA A 192 17.38 -40.03 -12.81
CA ALA A 192 17.00 -41.42 -12.61
C ALA A 192 18.27 -42.28 -12.66
N HIS A 193 18.57 -42.94 -11.54
CA HIS A 193 19.65 -43.90 -11.47
C HIS A 193 19.24 -45.08 -12.37
N PRO A 194 19.97 -45.40 -13.47
CA PRO A 194 19.64 -46.57 -14.26
C PRO A 194 19.83 -47.81 -13.39
N ALA A 195 18.75 -48.54 -13.15
CA ALA A 195 18.77 -49.81 -12.46
C ALA A 195 19.68 -50.76 -13.27
N ALA A 196 20.79 -51.16 -12.67
CA ALA A 196 21.65 -52.20 -13.22
C ALA A 196 20.89 -53.53 -13.16
N THR A 197 20.52 -54.05 -14.32
CA THR A 197 20.07 -55.42 -14.51
C THR A 197 21.30 -56.33 -14.48
N THR A 198 21.43 -57.16 -13.44
CA THR A 198 22.22 -58.40 -13.43
C THR A 198 21.51 -59.42 -12.56
#